data_AF-A0AAV4BBT9-F1
#
_entry.id   AF-A0AAV4BBT9-F1
#
_cell.length_a   1.000
_cell.length_b   1.000
_cell.length_c   1.000
_cell.angle_alpha   90.00
_cell.angle_beta   90.00
_cell.angle_gamma   90.00
#
_symmetry.space_group_name_H-M   'P 1'
#
loop_
_entity.id
_entity.type
_entity.pdbx_description
1 polymer ?
#
loop_
_entity_poly.entity_id
_entity_poly.type
_entity_poly.pdbx_seq_one_letter_code
_entity_poly.pdbx_strand_id
1 'polypeptide(L)'
;MLIPKLLWPLLVYDICSTTIEAIEAKINKYTKWLGVSPGLSDAAMYCPKAKLKLPMKSILEEYKCGKARLLTILEESDDPGVKTVQPSLKTGRKWKVTEAVDEAKEWLKMKEVIGQT
;
A
#
# COMPACT_ATOMS: atom_id res chain seq x y z
N MET A 1 -5.27 -3.12 -18.25
CA MET A 1 -5.77 -3.01 -16.86
C MET A 1 -5.50 -4.31 -16.08
N LEU A 2 -4.27 -4.51 -15.58
CA LEU A 2 -3.91 -5.73 -14.83
C LEU A 2 -3.91 -5.51 -13.31
N ILE A 3 -3.51 -4.31 -12.87
CA ILE A 3 -3.33 -3.96 -11.45
C ILE A 3 -4.64 -4.07 -10.64
N PRO A 4 -5.81 -3.59 -11.11
CA PRO A 4 -7.05 -3.75 -10.35
C PRO A 4 -7.44 -5.21 -10.12
N LYS A 5 -7.13 -6.10 -11.07
CA LYS A 5 -7.40 -7.54 -10.96
C LYS A 5 -6.46 -8.23 -9.97
N LEU A 6 -5.23 -7.73 -9.84
CA LEU A 6 -4.26 -8.24 -8.87
C LEU A 6 -4.54 -7.75 -7.44
N LEU A 7 -5.16 -6.58 -7.28
CA LEU A 7 -5.41 -6.00 -5.95
C LEU A 7 -6.31 -6.85 -5.06
N TRP A 8 -7.35 -7.47 -5.64
CA TRP A 8 -8.28 -8.31 -4.87
C TRP A 8 -7.61 -9.49 -4.16
N PRO A 9 -6.85 -10.37 -4.85
CA PRO A 9 -6.15 -11.46 -4.15
C PRO A 9 -5.12 -10.94 -3.14
N LEU A 10 -4.47 -9.81 -3.42
CA LEU A 10 -3.54 -9.20 -2.46
C LEU A 10 -4.23 -8.69 -1.18
N LEU A 11 -5.50 -8.29 -1.28
CA LEU A 11 -6.32 -7.87 -0.15
C LEU A 11 -6.83 -9.06 0.66
N VAL A 12 -7.36 -10.08 -0.01
CA VAL A 12 -8.01 -11.23 0.62
C VAL A 12 -7.02 -12.16 1.31
N TYR A 13 -5.84 -12.38 0.72
CA TYR A 13 -4.85 -13.29 1.28
C TYR A 13 -3.91 -12.62 2.29
N ASP A 14 -3.45 -13.42 3.26
CA ASP A 14 -2.40 -13.08 4.22
C ASP A 14 -1.03 -13.16 3.54
N ILE A 15 -0.63 -12.08 2.86
CA ILE A 15 0.65 -11.99 2.15
C ILE A 15 1.60 -11.06 2.91
N CYS A 16 2.84 -11.47 3.11
CA CYS A 16 3.86 -10.61 3.72
C CYS A 16 4.25 -9.47 2.79
N SER A 17 4.47 -8.27 3.33
CA SER A 17 4.94 -7.10 2.56
C SER A 17 6.23 -7.36 1.78
N THR A 18 7.14 -8.19 2.33
CA THR A 18 8.38 -8.62 1.67
C THR A 18 8.15 -9.39 0.38
N THR A 19 7.04 -10.13 0.26
CA THR A 19 6.70 -10.86 -0.97
C THR A 19 6.28 -9.88 -2.07
N ILE A 20 5.51 -8.85 -1.69
CA ILE A 20 5.08 -7.79 -2.61
C ILE A 20 6.27 -6.97 -3.08
N GLU A 21 7.19 -6.65 -2.18
CA GLU A 21 8.46 -5.99 -2.53
C GLU A 21 9.28 -6.80 -3.55
N ALA A 22 9.35 -8.12 -3.41
CA ALA A 22 10.05 -8.98 -4.36
C ALA A 22 9.37 -8.99 -5.75
N ILE A 23 8.03 -8.99 -5.78
CA ILE A 23 7.26 -8.88 -7.02
C ILE A 23 7.54 -7.54 -7.70
N GLU A 24 7.50 -6.44 -6.95
CA GLU A 24 7.77 -5.10 -7.47
C GLU A 24 9.22 -4.95 -7.95
N ALA A 25 10.21 -5.48 -7.21
CA ALA A 25 11.60 -5.46 -7.63
C ALA A 25 11.80 -6.19 -8.96
N LYS A 26 11.08 -7.31 -9.17
CA LYS A 26 11.09 -8.04 -10.43
C LYS A 26 10.47 -7.22 -11.57
N ILE A 27 9.36 -6.53 -11.31
CA ILE A 27 8.75 -5.60 -12.28
C ILE A 27 9.72 -4.46 -12.61
N ASN A 28 10.29 -3.81 -11.61
CA ASN A 28 11.26 -2.71 -11.78
C ASN A 28 12.45 -3.15 -12.63
N LYS A 29 12.96 -4.37 -12.43
CA LYS A 29 14.02 -4.93 -13.26
C LYS A 29 13.63 -5.01 -14.74
N TYR A 30 12.44 -5.52 -15.05
CA TYR A 30 11.96 -5.59 -16.43
C TYR A 30 11.65 -4.20 -17.00
N THR A 31 11.15 -3.27 -16.19
CA THR A 31 10.93 -1.88 -16.61
C THR A 31 12.25 -1.17 -16.94
N LYS A 32 13.31 -1.38 -16.15
CA LYS A 32 14.66 -0.86 -16.45
C LYS A 32 15.21 -1.40 -17.76
N TRP A 33 14.85 -2.62 -18.12
CA TRP A 33 15.21 -3.20 -19.42
C TRP A 33 14.54 -2.48 -20.61
N LEU A 34 13.42 -1.78 -20.42
CA LEU A 34 12.72 -1.01 -21.46
C LEU A 34 13.38 0.34 -21.80
N GLY A 35 14.65 0.55 -21.46
CA GLY A 35 15.40 1.76 -21.81
C GLY A 35 15.34 2.88 -20.77
N VAL A 36 14.94 2.57 -19.53
CA VAL A 36 15.03 3.53 -18.42
C VAL A 36 16.48 3.61 -17.94
N SER A 37 16.94 4.79 -17.50
CA SER A 37 18.32 4.95 -17.04
C SER A 37 18.62 4.04 -15.83
N PRO A 38 19.80 3.39 -15.78
CA PRO A 38 20.16 2.49 -14.66
C PRO A 38 20.19 3.19 -13.30
N GLY A 39 20.46 4.51 -13.30
CA GLY A 39 20.48 5.34 -12.10
C GLY A 39 19.10 5.86 -11.66
N LEU A 40 18.02 5.55 -12.37
CA LEU A 40 16.69 5.95 -11.93
C LEU A 40 16.28 5.15 -10.70
N SER A 41 15.92 5.86 -9.64
CA SER A 41 15.38 5.26 -8.43
C SER A 41 13.97 4.71 -8.66
N ASP A 42 13.64 3.63 -7.97
CA ASP A 42 12.32 3.01 -8.05
C ASP A 42 11.22 4.00 -7.62
N ALA A 43 11.50 4.84 -6.61
CA ALA A 43 10.60 5.91 -6.19
C ALA A 43 10.32 6.94 -7.30
N ALA A 44 11.32 7.26 -8.13
CA ALA A 44 11.14 8.19 -9.24
C ALA A 44 10.29 7.60 -10.37
N MET A 45 10.28 6.28 -10.56
CA MET A 45 9.44 5.61 -11.57
C MET A 45 7.94 5.72 -11.28
N TYR A 46 7.58 5.66 -10.00
CA TYR A 46 6.19 5.67 -9.53
C TYR A 46 5.71 7.06 -9.12
N CYS A 47 6.60 8.06 -9.12
CA CYS A 47 6.25 9.42 -8.73
C CYS A 47 5.23 10.02 -9.73
N PRO A 48 4.03 10.43 -9.27
CA PRO A 48 3.01 11.01 -10.14
C PRO A 48 3.45 12.32 -10.82
N LYS A 49 4.39 13.04 -10.20
CA LYS A 49 4.90 14.34 -10.66
C LYS A 49 6.21 14.23 -11.47
N ALA A 50 6.76 13.03 -11.64
CA ALA A 50 7.97 12.85 -12.43
C ALA A 50 7.68 13.03 -13.93
N LYS A 51 8.64 13.60 -14.67
CA LYS A 51 8.56 13.73 -16.13
C LYS A 51 8.48 12.35 -16.81
N LEU A 52 9.20 11.38 -16.26
CA LEU A 52 9.13 9.98 -16.66
C LEU A 52 8.24 9.25 -15.65
N LYS A 53 6.95 9.14 -15.97
CA LYS A 53 5.98 8.37 -15.18
C LYS A 53 5.67 7.06 -15.88
N LEU A 54 5.68 5.95 -15.14
CA LEU A 54 5.16 4.71 -15.69
C LEU A 54 3.63 4.78 -15.79
N PRO A 55 3.01 4.10 -16.77
CA PRO A 55 1.55 3.97 -16.87
C PRO A 55 1.01 2.96 -15.83
N MET A 56 1.65 2.88 -14.66
CA MET A 56 1.30 2.00 -13.55
C MET A 56 1.75 2.64 -12.24
N LYS A 57 0.98 2.38 -11.18
CA LYS A 57 1.36 2.73 -9.81
C LYS A 57 2.17 1.60 -9.18
N SER A 58 2.90 1.91 -8.11
CA SER A 58 3.60 0.92 -7.31
C SER A 58 2.61 -0.11 -6.76
N ILE A 59 2.92 -1.40 -6.92
CA ILE A 59 2.07 -2.48 -6.41
C ILE A 59 2.16 -2.52 -4.90
N LEU A 60 3.34 -2.27 -4.34
CA LEU A 60 3.57 -2.17 -2.91
C LEU A 60 2.78 -1.02 -2.29
N GLU A 61 2.74 0.13 -2.95
CA GLU A 61 1.96 1.28 -2.50
C GLU A 61 0.46 0.96 -2.51
N GLU A 62 -0.05 0.42 -3.62
CA GLU A 62 -1.45 0.00 -3.73
C GLU A 62 -1.80 -1.13 -2.74
N TYR A 63 -0.87 -2.06 -2.47
CA TYR A 63 -1.01 -3.09 -1.46
C TYR A 63 -1.14 -2.50 -0.05
N LYS A 64 -0.24 -1.59 0.33
CA LYS A 64 -0.27 -0.94 1.66
C LYS A 64 -1.54 -0.10 1.83
N CYS A 65 -1.89 0.71 0.83
CA CYS A 65 -3.11 1.50 0.83
C CYS A 65 -4.35 0.61 0.94
N GLY A 66 -4.37 -0.49 0.20
CA GLY A 66 -5.44 -1.48 0.23
C GLY A 66 -5.60 -2.11 1.61
N LYS A 67 -4.51 -2.60 2.22
CA LYS A 67 -4.55 -3.21 3.56
C LYS A 67 -4.98 -2.20 4.63
N ALA A 68 -4.46 -0.96 4.57
CA ALA A 68 -4.86 0.10 5.49
C ALA A 68 -6.36 0.40 5.38
N ARG A 69 -6.87 0.55 4.15
CA ARG A 69 -8.30 0.77 3.90
C ARG A 69 -9.15 -0.40 4.40
N LEU A 70 -8.72 -1.62 4.14
CA LEU A 70 -9.43 -2.82 4.58
C LEU A 70 -9.48 -2.89 6.12
N LEU A 71 -8.40 -2.53 6.81
CA LEU A 71 -8.40 -2.43 8.28
C LEU A 71 -9.44 -1.42 8.76
N THR A 72 -9.42 -0.19 8.21
CA THR A 72 -10.37 0.86 8.58
C THR A 72 -11.82 0.42 8.33
N ILE A 73 -12.11 -0.23 7.20
CA ILE A 73 -13.47 -0.74 6.89
C ILE A 73 -13.91 -1.81 7.90
N LEU A 74 -13.00 -2.68 8.34
CA LEU A 74 -13.32 -3.72 9.33
C LEU A 74 -13.54 -3.12 10.72
N GLU A 75 -12.75 -2.11 11.10
CA GLU A 75 -12.89 -1.39 12.39
C GLU A 75 -14.18 -0.57 12.45
N GLU A 76 -14.52 0.10 11.35
CA GLU A 76 -15.69 0.98 11.23
C GLU A 76 -16.95 0.24 10.74
N SER A 77 -16.92 -1.09 10.67
CA SER A 77 -18.05 -1.88 10.18
C SER A 77 -19.27 -1.75 11.11
N ASP A 78 -20.44 -1.51 10.51
CA ASP A 78 -21.74 -1.51 11.20
C ASP A 78 -22.22 -2.91 11.58
N ASP A 79 -21.64 -3.96 10.97
CA ASP A 79 -22.00 -5.34 11.26
C ASP A 79 -21.43 -5.76 12.63
N PRO A 80 -22.29 -6.11 13.61
CA PRO A 80 -21.83 -6.45 14.96
C PRO A 80 -20.97 -7.71 14.99
N GLY A 81 -21.18 -8.66 14.08
CA GLY A 81 -20.37 -9.87 13.94
C GLY A 81 -18.95 -9.55 13.48
N VAL A 82 -18.79 -8.70 12.47
CA VAL A 82 -17.48 -8.23 11.99
C VAL A 82 -16.76 -7.44 13.07
N LYS A 83 -17.48 -6.52 13.73
CA LYS A 83 -16.94 -5.67 14.80
C LYS A 83 -16.53 -6.45 16.05
N THR A 84 -17.18 -7.58 16.33
CA THR A 84 -16.82 -8.48 17.45
C THR A 84 -15.58 -9.31 17.13
N VAL A 85 -15.46 -9.81 15.90
CA VAL A 85 -14.35 -10.69 15.50
C VAL A 85 -13.05 -9.92 15.25
N GLN A 86 -13.13 -8.71 14.65
CA GLN A 86 -11.98 -7.87 14.25
C GLN A 86 -10.80 -8.69 13.71
N PRO A 87 -10.93 -9.26 12.50
CA PRO A 87 -9.90 -10.14 11.96
C PRO A 87 -8.56 -9.40 11.81
N SER A 88 -7.53 -9.94 12.45
CA SER A 88 -6.18 -9.38 12.39
C SER A 88 -5.57 -9.60 11.01
N LEU A 89 -5.20 -8.51 10.35
CA LEU A 89 -4.55 -8.55 9.03
C LEU A 89 -3.08 -8.91 9.16
N LYS A 90 -2.67 -10.04 8.56
CA LYS A 90 -1.26 -10.47 8.58
C LYS A 90 -0.52 -9.87 7.39
N THR A 91 0.30 -8.85 7.66
CA THR A 91 1.15 -8.19 6.65
C THR A 91 2.64 -8.54 6.77
N GLY A 92 2.98 -9.47 7.67
CA GLY A 92 4.35 -9.91 7.94
C GLY A 92 5.07 -9.08 9.01
N ARG A 93 6.38 -9.31 9.18
CA ARG A 93 7.18 -8.66 10.24
C ARG A 93 7.71 -7.27 9.86
N LYS A 94 8.01 -7.05 8.57
CA LYS A 94 8.68 -5.83 8.09
C LYS A 94 7.78 -4.60 8.15
N TRP A 95 6.47 -4.79 7.95
CA TRP A 95 5.49 -3.72 7.95
C TRP A 95 4.19 -4.24 8.52
N LYS A 96 3.66 -3.54 9.52
CA LYS A 96 2.38 -3.84 10.15
C LYS A 96 1.38 -2.75 9.82
N VAL A 97 0.21 -3.18 9.36
CA VAL A 97 -0.85 -2.25 8.94
C VAL A 97 -1.46 -1.48 10.10
N THR A 98 -1.60 -2.09 11.27
CA THR A 98 -2.15 -1.45 12.47
C THR A 98 -1.29 -0.26 12.90
N GLU A 99 0.01 -0.48 13.06
CA GLU A 99 0.98 0.57 13.43
C GLU A 99 0.96 1.73 12.43
N ALA A 100 0.91 1.43 11.12
CA ALA A 100 0.88 2.46 10.08
C ALA A 100 -0.45 3.25 10.06
N VAL A 101 -1.57 2.61 10.36
CA VAL A 101 -2.88 3.28 10.44
C VAL A 101 -2.98 4.12 11.70
N ASP A 102 -2.47 3.64 12.83
CA ASP A 102 -2.45 4.38 14.09
C ASP A 102 -1.58 5.64 13.97
N GLU A 103 -0.38 5.53 13.41
CA GLU A 103 0.50 6.68 13.12
C GLU A 103 -0.21 7.70 12.20
N ALA A 104 -0.92 7.23 11.17
CA ALA A 104 -1.68 8.10 10.28
C ALA A 104 -2.85 8.80 11.00
N LYS A 105 -3.55 8.10 11.91
CA LYS A 105 -4.62 8.68 12.74
C LYS A 105 -4.06 9.72 13.71
N GLU A 106 -2.90 9.47 14.32
CA GLU A 106 -2.23 10.44 15.19
C GLU A 106 -1.79 11.69 14.45
N TRP A 107 -1.23 11.53 13.25
CA TRP A 107 -0.86 12.65 12.38
C TRP A 107 -2.08 13.49 11.99
N LEU A 108 -3.22 12.86 11.69
CA LEU A 108 -4.46 13.58 11.41
C LEU A 108 -4.93 14.41 12.61
N LYS A 109 -4.90 13.85 13.82
CA LYS A 109 -5.21 14.60 15.05
C LYS A 109 -4.26 15.78 15.26
N MET A 110 -2.96 15.57 15.05
CA MET A 110 -1.98 16.64 15.16
C MET A 110 -2.25 17.77 14.15
N LYS A 111 -2.58 17.41 12.90
CA LYS A 111 -2.91 18.37 11.85
C LYS A 111 -4.15 19.20 12.20
N GLU A 112 -5.16 18.57 12.81
CA GLU A 112 -6.35 19.25 13.33
C GLU A 112 -6.00 20.25 14.44
N VAL A 113 -5.13 19.88 15.38
CA VAL A 113 -4.65 20.76 16.47
C VAL A 113 -3.89 21.97 15.95
N ILE A 114 -3.08 21.80 14.89
CA ILE A 114 -2.26 22.88 14.31
C ILE A 114 -3.11 23.82 13.43
N GLY A 115 -4.36 23.45 13.10
CA GLY A 115 -5.24 24.26 12.26
C GLY A 115 -4.83 24.33 10.79
N GLN A 116 -4.02 23.37 10.32
CA GLN A 116 -3.78 23.20 8.88
C GLN A 116 -4.98 22.48 8.26
N THR A 117 -6.09 23.19 8.03
CA THR A 117 -7.20 22.71 7.18
C THR A 117 -6.89 22.96 5.72
#